data_AF-A0A833XKF2-F1
#
_entry.id   AF-A0A833XKF2-F1
#
_cell.length_a   1.000
_cell.length_b   1.000
_cell.length_c   1.000
_cell.angle_alpha   90.00
_cell.angle_beta   90.00
_cell.angle_gamma   90.00
#
_symmetry.space_group_name_H-M   'P 1'
#
loop_
_entity.id
_entity.type
_entity.pdbx_description
1 polymer ?
#
loop_
_entity_poly.entity_id
_entity_poly.type
_entity_poly.pdbx_seq_one_letter_code
_entity_poly.pdbx_strand_id
1 'polypeptide(L)'
;MGSYAGASAAIFVTWLLLPAGFFVVVSGQFNYKDALTKSLIFLEAQRSGKLPPNNRLPWRGDSALDDGKTANVDLTGGYYDAGDNVKYGLPMAFTVTTLSWAAIFYRSELQAAGELDNVHAAIRWGTDYFLKASSRRKRLYVQVGDPVVDHQCWVRPENMQTTRTVLKIDESTPGSEIAAETSAAMAASSIVFRGIDHKYSRLLLNKAKLLFQFAKSHKGTFDGECPFYCSCTGYNDELLWAATWLYTATKRSMYLKYIQEEAISAYVAEFSWDLKYAGAQILLSDLYFKGEKSLESLKVQGDSFVCSVLPDSPYRQIYRTPGGMIYVRDGANTQYVTGTAFLLSVYSDILAKYNRTVYCGADKQFDSAYLMAFAKQQMDYLLGQNPQKRSYMVGFGTNPPKQAHHRGASVPKLSADSILSCASSFITWFNNDLPNPNELTGAIVGGPDRYDNFHDKRWDSPKTEPCTYINSLAVGVLAKLASSGHHV
;
A
#
# COMPACT_ATOMS: atom_id res chain seq x y z
N MET A 1 -15.14 46.00 -78.35
CA MET A 1 -14.62 44.80 -79.05
C MET A 1 -13.65 44.10 -78.13
N GLY A 2 -13.81 42.79 -77.92
CA GLY A 2 -12.80 41.95 -77.25
C GLY A 2 -13.28 41.31 -75.94
N SER A 3 -14.01 40.20 -76.05
CA SER A 3 -14.11 39.16 -75.01
C SER A 3 -12.73 38.52 -74.77
N TYR A 4 -12.47 37.96 -73.59
CA TYR A 4 -12.15 36.52 -73.40
C TYR A 4 -11.79 36.15 -71.95
N ALA A 5 -12.36 35.00 -71.57
CA ALA A 5 -11.81 33.93 -70.73
C ALA A 5 -11.62 34.15 -69.22
N GLY A 6 -12.45 33.43 -68.46
CA GLY A 6 -12.25 33.14 -67.06
C GLY A 6 -11.26 31.98 -66.83
N ALA A 7 -10.69 31.97 -65.63
CA ALA A 7 -9.99 30.83 -65.05
C ALA A 7 -10.45 30.69 -63.59
N SER A 8 -11.00 29.52 -63.26
CA SER A 8 -11.42 29.12 -61.92
C SER A 8 -10.20 28.78 -61.06
N ALA A 9 -10.09 29.39 -59.89
CA ALA A 9 -9.15 28.98 -58.84
C ALA A 9 -9.91 28.28 -57.71
N ALA A 10 -9.64 26.98 -57.52
CA ALA A 10 -10.18 26.18 -56.43
C ALA A 10 -9.46 26.55 -55.12
N ILE A 11 -10.23 26.94 -54.10
CA ILE A 11 -9.73 27.21 -52.75
C ILE A 11 -9.77 25.89 -51.95
N PHE A 12 -8.60 25.34 -51.64
CA PHE A 12 -8.47 24.28 -50.63
C PHE A 12 -8.49 24.93 -49.24
N VAL A 13 -9.57 24.70 -48.48
CA VAL A 13 -9.64 25.04 -47.06
C VAL A 13 -9.08 23.86 -46.26
N THR A 14 -7.83 23.95 -45.83
CA THR A 14 -7.24 23.02 -44.86
C THR A 14 -7.70 23.38 -43.45
N TRP A 15 -8.59 22.57 -42.90
CA TRP A 15 -8.95 22.61 -41.47
C TRP A 15 -7.81 21.99 -40.64
N LEU A 16 -7.01 22.84 -40.00
CA LEU A 16 -6.07 22.45 -38.96
C LEU A 16 -6.84 22.11 -37.68
N LEU A 17 -7.11 20.82 -37.46
CA LEU A 17 -7.58 20.30 -36.17
C LEU A 17 -6.37 20.21 -35.22
N LEU A 18 -6.22 21.21 -34.36
CA LEU A 18 -5.38 21.13 -33.16
C LEU A 18 -6.06 20.20 -32.14
N PRO A 19 -5.40 19.15 -31.61
CA PRO A 19 -5.92 18.45 -30.46
C PRO A 19 -5.68 19.31 -29.21
N ALA A 20 -6.67 20.11 -28.85
CA ALA A 20 -6.72 20.73 -27.53
C ALA A 20 -7.03 19.64 -26.51
N GLY A 21 -5.98 19.12 -25.85
CA GLY A 21 -6.14 18.34 -24.64
C GLY A 21 -6.77 19.22 -23.57
N PHE A 22 -8.09 19.14 -23.40
CA PHE A 22 -8.80 19.76 -22.30
C PHE A 22 -8.44 19.05 -21.00
N PHE A 23 -7.39 19.53 -20.33
CA PHE A 23 -7.30 19.37 -18.89
C PHE A 23 -8.41 20.23 -18.27
N VAL A 24 -9.54 19.60 -17.96
CA VAL A 24 -10.54 20.25 -17.10
C VAL A 24 -9.93 20.30 -15.70
N VAL A 25 -9.28 21.43 -15.39
CA VAL A 25 -8.82 21.75 -14.03
C VAL A 25 -10.05 22.18 -13.24
N VAL A 26 -10.82 21.20 -12.73
CA VAL A 26 -11.70 21.48 -11.59
C VAL A 26 -10.80 21.62 -10.38
N SER A 27 -10.59 22.86 -9.95
CA SER A 27 -9.97 23.20 -8.66
C SER A 27 -10.89 22.78 -7.53
N GLY A 28 -10.81 21.50 -7.14
CA GLY A 28 -11.28 21.04 -5.83
C GLY A 28 -10.05 20.63 -5.04
N GLN A 29 -9.44 21.56 -4.30
CA GLN A 29 -8.33 21.18 -3.42
C GLN A 29 -8.90 20.38 -2.24
N PHE A 30 -8.72 19.06 -2.27
CA PHE A 30 -9.11 18.20 -1.15
C PHE A 30 -8.25 18.53 0.08
N ASN A 31 -8.83 18.39 1.27
CA ASN A 31 -8.08 18.51 2.52
C ASN A 31 -7.23 17.24 2.73
N TYR A 32 -6.04 17.18 2.10
CA TYR A 32 -5.14 16.03 2.20
C TYR A 32 -4.62 15.78 3.61
N LYS A 33 -4.54 16.83 4.45
CA LYS A 33 -4.18 16.68 5.87
C LYS A 33 -5.24 15.87 6.60
N ASP A 34 -6.52 16.19 6.40
CA ASP A 34 -7.63 15.41 6.98
C ASP A 34 -7.65 13.97 6.44
N ALA A 35 -7.46 13.78 5.12
CA ALA A 35 -7.35 12.44 4.54
C ALA A 35 -6.17 11.62 5.11
N LEU A 36 -5.02 12.26 5.37
CA LEU A 36 -3.86 11.64 6.02
C LEU A 36 -4.19 11.22 7.46
N THR A 37 -4.71 12.13 8.27
CA THR A 37 -5.12 11.84 9.66
C THR A 37 -6.10 10.66 9.70
N LYS A 38 -7.11 10.67 8.83
CA LYS A 38 -8.10 9.59 8.73
C LYS A 38 -7.46 8.28 8.29
N SER A 39 -6.54 8.30 7.33
CA SER A 39 -5.82 7.08 6.90
C SER A 39 -5.08 6.40 8.05
N LEU A 40 -4.52 7.18 8.98
CA LEU A 40 -3.87 6.66 10.18
C LEU A 40 -4.88 6.16 11.22
N ILE A 41 -6.04 6.82 11.35
CA ILE A 41 -7.15 6.31 12.19
C ILE A 41 -7.62 4.93 11.70
N PHE A 42 -7.71 4.70 10.39
CA PHE A 42 -8.03 3.36 9.88
C PHE A 42 -7.00 2.31 10.30
N LEU A 43 -5.70 2.60 10.24
CA LEU A 43 -4.68 1.66 10.71
C LEU A 43 -4.82 1.39 12.21
N GLU A 44 -5.22 2.37 13.02
CA GLU A 44 -5.59 2.12 14.43
C GLU A 44 -6.79 1.19 14.56
N ALA A 45 -7.77 1.30 13.65
CA ALA A 45 -8.94 0.44 13.58
C ALA A 45 -8.60 -1.00 13.22
N GLN A 46 -7.41 -1.27 12.69
CA GLN A 46 -6.92 -2.61 12.36
C GLN A 46 -6.09 -3.25 13.48
N ARG A 47 -5.78 -2.53 14.57
CA ARG A 47 -4.93 -3.07 15.65
C ARG A 47 -5.56 -4.29 16.33
N SER A 48 -4.85 -5.40 16.40
CA SER A 48 -5.19 -6.59 17.19
C SER A 48 -4.42 -6.60 18.52
N GLY A 49 -4.88 -7.34 19.53
CA GLY A 49 -4.25 -7.40 20.85
C GLY A 49 -4.82 -6.40 21.84
N LYS A 50 -4.03 -6.11 22.89
CA LYS A 50 -4.38 -5.12 23.91
C LYS A 50 -4.14 -3.71 23.40
N LEU A 51 -5.20 -2.91 23.26
CA LEU A 51 -5.15 -1.55 22.72
C LEU A 51 -4.50 -0.58 23.72
N PRO A 52 -3.84 0.48 23.23
CA PRO A 52 -3.24 1.48 24.10
C PRO A 52 -4.33 2.37 24.74
N PRO A 53 -4.07 2.98 25.91
CA PRO A 53 -5.07 3.79 26.62
C PRO A 53 -5.51 5.04 25.85
N ASN A 54 -4.70 5.50 24.89
CA ASN A 54 -5.01 6.63 24.01
C ASN A 54 -5.66 6.22 22.68
N ASN A 55 -6.27 5.03 22.60
CA ASN A 55 -7.02 4.58 21.42
C ASN A 55 -8.11 5.60 21.03
N ARG A 56 -8.10 6.05 19.77
CA ARG A 56 -9.03 7.08 19.25
C ARG A 56 -10.39 6.52 18.84
N LEU A 57 -10.53 5.20 18.76
CA LEU A 57 -11.73 4.52 18.25
C LEU A 57 -12.51 3.86 19.39
N PRO A 58 -13.53 4.52 19.97
CA PRO A 58 -14.23 4.03 21.17
C PRO A 58 -15.03 2.73 20.96
N TRP A 59 -15.28 2.38 19.69
CA TRP A 59 -15.93 1.15 19.29
C TRP A 59 -14.98 -0.05 19.18
N ARG A 60 -13.65 0.16 19.10
CA ARG A 60 -12.63 -0.89 19.19
C ARG A 60 -12.24 -1.17 20.64
N GLY A 61 -11.97 -2.44 20.95
CA GLY A 61 -11.49 -2.90 22.25
C GLY A 61 -10.40 -3.96 22.12
N ASP A 62 -9.93 -4.45 23.26
CA ASP A 62 -8.94 -5.51 23.34
C ASP A 62 -9.48 -6.80 22.70
N SER A 63 -8.67 -7.43 21.84
CA SER A 63 -9.04 -8.65 21.12
C SER A 63 -7.84 -9.58 20.92
N ALA A 64 -8.07 -10.84 20.57
CA ALA A 64 -7.01 -11.81 20.23
C ALA A 64 -5.93 -11.98 21.32
N LEU A 65 -6.31 -11.85 22.60
CA LEU A 65 -5.38 -11.84 23.73
C LEU A 65 -4.71 -13.19 23.99
N ASP A 66 -5.17 -14.23 23.30
CA ASP A 66 -4.70 -15.61 23.41
C ASP A 66 -3.85 -16.05 22.22
N ASP A 67 -3.58 -15.14 21.28
CA ASP A 67 -2.76 -15.41 20.09
C ASP A 67 -1.40 -15.99 20.46
N GLY A 68 -1.08 -17.15 19.89
CA GLY A 68 0.20 -17.83 20.10
C GLY A 68 0.22 -18.85 21.24
N LYS A 69 -0.78 -18.88 22.13
CA LYS A 69 -0.80 -19.80 23.28
C LYS A 69 -0.65 -21.27 22.87
N THR A 70 -1.34 -21.70 21.80
CA THR A 70 -1.26 -23.07 21.25
C THR A 70 0.14 -23.43 20.72
N ALA A 71 0.96 -22.42 20.39
CA ALA A 71 2.34 -22.58 19.95
C ALA A 71 3.37 -22.25 21.06
N ASN A 72 2.93 -22.06 22.30
CA ASN A 72 3.74 -21.70 23.46
C ASN A 72 4.62 -20.45 23.22
N VAL A 73 3.99 -19.41 22.67
CA VAL A 73 4.57 -18.08 22.42
C VAL A 73 3.50 -17.00 22.64
N ASP A 74 3.92 -15.76 22.87
CA ASP A 74 3.02 -14.60 22.81
C ASP A 74 3.03 -14.06 21.38
N LEU A 75 1.89 -14.12 20.69
CA LEU A 75 1.69 -13.50 19.38
C LEU A 75 0.58 -12.44 19.42
N THR A 76 0.23 -11.91 20.59
CA THR A 76 -0.72 -10.78 20.70
C THR A 76 -0.14 -9.51 20.07
N GLY A 77 -1.01 -8.64 19.55
CA GLY A 77 -0.59 -7.44 18.81
C GLY A 77 -0.72 -7.60 17.28
N GLY A 78 -0.09 -6.71 16.53
CA GLY A 78 -0.12 -6.73 15.07
C GLY A 78 -1.42 -6.17 14.50
N TYR A 79 -1.62 -6.32 13.19
CA TYR A 79 -2.79 -5.81 12.49
C TYR A 79 -3.68 -6.95 11.98
N TYR A 80 -4.99 -6.80 12.11
CA TYR A 80 -5.91 -7.50 11.23
C TYR A 80 -5.76 -6.96 9.82
N ASP A 81 -5.83 -7.86 8.85
CA ASP A 81 -5.40 -7.56 7.49
C ASP A 81 -6.35 -6.62 6.73
N ALA A 82 -7.65 -6.97 6.75
CA ALA A 82 -8.68 -6.29 5.98
C ALA A 82 -10.01 -6.22 6.77
N GLY A 83 -11.10 -6.77 6.21
CA GLY A 83 -12.40 -6.85 6.88
C GLY A 83 -12.54 -7.98 7.90
N ASP A 84 -11.52 -8.82 8.01
CA ASP A 84 -11.46 -10.07 8.77
C ASP A 84 -10.66 -9.96 10.07
N ASN A 85 -10.55 -11.07 10.80
CA ASN A 85 -9.76 -11.11 12.05
C ASN A 85 -8.49 -11.96 11.91
N VAL A 86 -8.05 -12.26 10.70
CA VAL A 86 -6.81 -13.00 10.45
C VAL A 86 -5.64 -12.02 10.43
N LYS A 87 -4.48 -12.48 10.92
CA LYS A 87 -3.20 -11.78 10.83
C LYS A 87 -2.34 -12.49 9.80
N TYR A 88 -2.34 -11.99 8.57
CA TYR A 88 -1.47 -12.46 7.50
C TYR A 88 -0.12 -11.75 7.55
N GLY A 89 0.97 -12.50 7.45
CA GLY A 89 2.31 -12.01 7.70
C GLY A 89 2.85 -11.20 6.54
N LEU A 90 2.63 -11.68 5.31
CA LEU A 90 3.14 -11.03 4.10
C LEU A 90 2.57 -9.62 3.88
N PRO A 91 1.24 -9.41 3.78
CA PRO A 91 0.66 -8.07 3.59
C PRO A 91 0.89 -7.15 4.79
N MET A 92 0.96 -7.69 6.02
CA MET A 92 1.29 -6.90 7.20
C MET A 92 2.75 -6.40 7.16
N ALA A 93 3.69 -7.24 6.75
CA ALA A 93 5.08 -6.84 6.60
C ALA A 93 5.22 -5.75 5.54
N PHE A 94 4.54 -5.91 4.40
CA PHE A 94 4.49 -4.89 3.35
C PHE A 94 3.94 -3.55 3.84
N THR A 95 2.82 -3.57 4.58
CA THR A 95 2.21 -2.40 5.23
C THR A 95 3.22 -1.65 6.12
N VAL A 96 4.01 -2.37 6.91
CA VAL A 96 5.00 -1.75 7.81
C VAL A 96 6.20 -1.22 7.03
N THR A 97 6.63 -1.90 5.96
CA THR A 97 7.71 -1.41 5.10
C THR A 97 7.32 -0.10 4.41
N THR A 98 6.12 0.00 3.84
CA THR A 98 5.64 1.19 3.12
C THR A 98 5.38 2.38 4.08
N LEU A 99 4.84 2.13 5.28
CA LEU A 99 4.76 3.17 6.33
C LEU A 99 6.14 3.68 6.72
N SER A 100 7.11 2.77 6.88
CA SER A 100 8.48 3.14 7.20
C SER A 100 9.13 3.93 6.07
N TRP A 101 8.87 3.54 4.82
CA TRP A 101 9.33 4.29 3.65
C TRP A 101 8.75 5.70 3.64
N ALA A 102 7.43 5.85 3.84
CA ALA A 102 6.79 7.16 3.95
C ALA A 102 7.40 8.02 5.08
N ALA A 103 7.64 7.44 6.26
CA ALA A 103 8.28 8.13 7.39
C ALA A 103 9.73 8.58 7.09
N ILE A 104 10.46 7.84 6.25
CA ILE A 104 11.83 8.19 5.85
C ILE A 104 11.84 9.31 4.81
N PHE A 105 11.03 9.19 3.75
CA PHE A 105 11.04 10.11 2.61
C PHE A 105 10.26 11.40 2.87
N TYR A 106 9.15 11.33 3.62
CA TYR A 106 8.22 12.45 3.85
C TYR A 106 8.19 12.90 5.31
N ARG A 107 9.31 12.74 6.04
CA ARG A 107 9.43 13.07 7.46
C ARG A 107 8.98 14.51 7.76
N SER A 108 9.43 15.47 6.97
CA SER A 108 9.12 16.90 7.13
C SER A 108 7.63 17.19 6.92
N GLU A 109 7.05 16.58 5.91
CA GLU A 109 5.65 16.74 5.52
C GLU A 109 4.73 16.12 6.57
N LEU A 110 5.07 14.93 7.06
CA LEU A 110 4.37 14.27 8.18
C LEU A 110 4.47 15.10 9.47
N GLN A 111 5.64 15.69 9.74
CA GLN A 111 5.83 16.56 10.89
C GLN A 111 4.98 17.84 10.79
N ALA A 112 4.95 18.47 9.61
CA ALA A 112 4.15 19.66 9.34
C ALA A 112 2.64 19.37 9.40
N ALA A 113 2.23 18.17 8.99
CA ALA A 113 0.86 17.70 9.17
C ALA A 113 0.51 17.38 10.63
N GLY A 114 1.50 17.20 11.52
CA GLY A 114 1.28 16.78 12.91
C GLY A 114 1.00 15.29 13.06
N GLU A 115 1.34 14.47 12.06
CA GLU A 115 1.01 13.05 12.00
C GLU A 115 2.23 12.13 12.14
N LEU A 116 3.44 12.69 12.24
CA LEU A 116 4.67 11.91 12.33
C LEU A 116 4.67 10.91 13.51
N ASP A 117 4.18 11.32 14.68
CA ASP A 117 4.11 10.44 15.85
C ASP A 117 3.06 9.33 15.71
N ASN A 118 1.95 9.59 15.02
CA ASN A 118 0.95 8.56 14.71
C ASN A 118 1.53 7.54 13.70
N VAL A 119 2.31 7.99 12.73
CA VAL A 119 3.07 7.09 11.83
C VAL A 119 4.09 6.27 12.61
N HIS A 120 4.86 6.88 13.51
CA HIS A 120 5.79 6.14 14.38
C HIS A 120 5.07 5.08 15.22
N ALA A 121 3.92 5.42 15.80
CA ALA A 121 3.11 4.48 16.57
C ALA A 121 2.58 3.33 15.69
N ALA A 122 2.16 3.64 14.45
CA ALA A 122 1.69 2.63 13.50
C ALA A 122 2.81 1.66 13.09
N ILE A 123 4.02 2.16 12.81
CA ILE A 123 5.19 1.33 12.49
C ILE A 123 5.55 0.46 13.70
N ARG A 124 5.67 1.07 14.89
CA ARG A 124 6.04 0.35 16.12
C ARG A 124 5.07 -0.78 16.45
N TRP A 125 3.77 -0.56 16.25
CA TRP A 125 2.75 -1.59 16.48
C TRP A 125 3.00 -2.86 15.66
N GLY A 126 3.33 -2.70 14.38
CA GLY A 126 3.67 -3.81 13.50
C GLY A 126 5.03 -4.45 13.84
N THR A 127 6.06 -3.64 14.10
CA THR A 127 7.40 -4.18 14.40
C THR A 127 7.49 -4.85 15.78
N ASP A 128 6.70 -4.43 16.77
CA ASP A 128 6.58 -5.12 18.05
C ASP A 128 6.01 -6.53 17.85
N TYR A 129 5.00 -6.67 16.97
CA TYR A 129 4.49 -7.98 16.58
C TYR A 129 5.54 -8.80 15.83
N PHE A 130 6.31 -8.24 14.88
CA PHE A 130 7.36 -8.98 14.20
C PHE A 130 8.49 -9.45 15.12
N LEU A 131 8.82 -8.69 16.17
CA LEU A 131 9.78 -9.14 17.19
C LEU A 131 9.26 -10.36 17.95
N LYS A 132 7.97 -10.42 18.26
CA LYS A 132 7.31 -11.59 18.85
C LYS A 132 7.27 -12.77 17.87
N ALA A 133 6.82 -12.53 16.64
CA ALA A 133 6.69 -13.51 15.57
C ALA A 133 8.04 -14.13 15.15
N SER A 134 9.15 -13.41 15.37
CA SER A 134 10.51 -13.88 15.08
C SER A 134 11.32 -14.21 16.35
N SER A 135 10.64 -14.43 17.49
CA SER A 135 11.28 -14.67 18.79
C SER A 135 12.12 -15.95 18.85
N ARG A 136 11.82 -16.95 18.02
CA ARG A 136 12.53 -18.23 17.95
C ARG A 136 13.60 -18.21 16.85
N ARG A 137 14.72 -18.89 17.07
CA ARG A 137 15.82 -18.95 16.08
C ARG A 137 15.37 -19.72 14.83
N LYS A 138 15.69 -19.19 13.64
CA LYS A 138 15.38 -19.80 12.33
C LYS A 138 13.91 -20.21 12.15
N ARG A 139 13.02 -19.40 12.72
CA ARG A 139 11.57 -19.58 12.65
C ARG A 139 10.91 -18.21 12.60
N LEU A 140 9.87 -18.10 11.79
CA LEU A 140 8.99 -16.94 11.75
C LEU A 140 7.55 -17.44 11.80
N TYR A 141 6.77 -16.93 12.74
CA TYR A 141 5.32 -17.13 12.77
C TYR A 141 4.69 -16.18 11.76
N VAL A 142 4.02 -16.73 10.75
CA VAL A 142 3.59 -15.96 9.56
C VAL A 142 2.10 -15.72 9.55
N GLN A 143 1.28 -16.56 10.17
CA GLN A 143 -0.17 -16.35 10.23
C GLN A 143 -0.71 -16.67 11.62
N VAL A 144 -1.69 -15.87 12.08
CA VAL A 144 -2.50 -16.19 13.27
C VAL A 144 -3.99 -16.01 12.95
N GLY A 145 -4.75 -17.08 13.10
CA GLY A 145 -6.14 -17.18 12.63
C GLY A 145 -6.28 -18.26 11.57
N ASP A 146 -7.26 -19.16 11.74
CA ASP A 146 -7.68 -20.03 10.64
C ASP A 146 -8.60 -19.22 9.72
N PRO A 147 -8.21 -18.98 8.45
CA PRO A 147 -8.93 -18.05 7.62
C PRO A 147 -10.27 -18.62 7.14
N VAL A 148 -10.37 -19.94 6.98
CA VAL A 148 -11.63 -20.58 6.58
C VAL A 148 -12.65 -20.44 7.71
N VAL A 149 -12.26 -20.73 8.95
CA VAL A 149 -13.18 -20.63 10.10
C VAL A 149 -13.49 -19.15 10.43
N ASP A 150 -12.52 -18.24 10.32
CA ASP A 150 -12.75 -16.81 10.51
C ASP A 150 -13.69 -16.22 9.44
N HIS A 151 -13.60 -16.70 8.20
CA HIS A 151 -14.46 -16.26 7.09
C HIS A 151 -15.85 -16.91 7.09
N GLN A 152 -16.04 -17.99 7.86
CA GLN A 152 -17.35 -18.57 8.15
C GLN A 152 -18.09 -17.86 9.30
N CYS A 153 -17.54 -16.80 9.88
CA CYS A 153 -18.16 -16.07 10.97
C CYS A 153 -18.06 -14.54 10.80
N TRP A 154 -19.20 -13.84 10.81
CA TRP A 154 -19.25 -12.38 10.67
C TRP A 154 -19.36 -11.68 12.03
N VAL A 155 -18.27 -11.72 12.79
CA VAL A 155 -18.22 -11.20 14.16
C VAL A 155 -17.06 -10.22 14.35
N ARG A 156 -17.29 -9.22 15.20
CA ARG A 156 -16.24 -8.26 15.57
C ARG A 156 -15.11 -8.95 16.34
N PRO A 157 -13.87 -8.42 16.25
CA PRO A 157 -12.71 -9.09 16.81
C PRO A 157 -12.78 -9.33 18.33
N GLU A 158 -13.44 -8.45 19.08
CA GLU A 158 -13.58 -8.57 20.54
C GLU A 158 -14.54 -9.70 20.97
N ASN A 159 -15.35 -10.22 20.04
CA ASN A 159 -16.32 -11.29 20.27
C ASN A 159 -15.99 -12.57 19.48
N MET A 160 -14.84 -12.63 18.81
CA MET A 160 -14.48 -13.80 18.01
C MET A 160 -14.21 -15.00 18.93
N GLN A 161 -14.81 -16.15 18.58
CA GLN A 161 -14.59 -17.45 19.24
C GLN A 161 -13.98 -18.47 18.27
N THR A 162 -13.64 -18.03 17.06
CA THR A 162 -13.05 -18.86 16.01
C THR A 162 -11.66 -19.35 16.42
N THR A 163 -11.28 -20.54 15.96
CA THR A 163 -9.95 -21.09 16.23
C THR A 163 -8.88 -20.20 15.62
N ARG A 164 -7.87 -19.84 16.43
CA ARG A 164 -6.76 -18.98 16.01
C ARG A 164 -5.49 -19.79 15.81
N THR A 165 -5.48 -20.60 14.75
CA THR A 165 -4.32 -21.43 14.38
C THR A 165 -3.09 -20.56 14.12
N VAL A 166 -1.91 -21.13 14.36
CA VAL A 166 -0.63 -20.43 14.19
C VAL A 166 0.17 -21.15 13.10
N LEU A 167 0.39 -20.48 11.97
CA LEU A 167 1.28 -20.96 10.93
C LEU A 167 2.68 -20.36 11.11
N LYS A 168 3.68 -21.11 10.65
CA LYS A 168 5.09 -20.73 10.75
C LYS A 168 5.85 -21.22 9.52
N ILE A 169 6.96 -20.55 9.26
CA ILE A 169 8.02 -21.02 8.39
C ILE A 169 9.27 -21.30 9.21
N ASP A 170 10.06 -22.29 8.78
CA ASP A 170 11.35 -22.66 9.35
C ASP A 170 12.24 -23.31 8.28
N GLU A 171 13.37 -23.91 8.67
CA GLU A 171 14.30 -24.52 7.71
C GLU A 171 13.68 -25.66 6.89
N SER A 172 12.62 -26.30 7.39
CA SER A 172 11.93 -27.42 6.73
C SER A 172 10.69 -27.01 5.94
N THR A 173 10.11 -25.86 6.28
CA THR A 173 8.99 -25.24 5.56
C THR A 173 9.39 -23.80 5.25
N PRO A 174 10.12 -23.56 4.15
CA PRO A 174 10.60 -22.23 3.81
C PRO A 174 9.46 -21.30 3.39
N GLY A 175 9.74 -20.00 3.45
CA GLY A 175 8.86 -18.92 2.97
C GLY A 175 9.71 -17.68 2.78
N SER A 176 10.46 -17.68 1.69
CA SER A 176 11.47 -16.66 1.37
C SER A 176 10.86 -15.28 1.31
N GLU A 177 9.73 -15.15 0.62
CA GLU A 177 8.98 -13.91 0.41
C GLU A 177 8.58 -13.28 1.74
N ILE A 178 7.89 -14.03 2.62
CA ILE A 178 7.42 -13.51 3.91
C ILE A 178 8.59 -13.16 4.83
N ALA A 179 9.64 -14.00 4.87
CA ALA A 179 10.83 -13.72 5.66
C ALA A 179 11.60 -12.48 5.15
N ALA A 180 11.70 -12.32 3.83
CA ALA A 180 12.38 -11.18 3.21
C ALA A 180 11.57 -9.89 3.35
N GLU A 181 10.24 -9.90 3.17
CA GLU A 181 9.41 -8.72 3.41
C GLU A 181 9.43 -8.32 4.89
N THR A 182 9.38 -9.27 5.82
CA THR A 182 9.54 -8.98 7.26
C THR A 182 10.92 -8.39 7.57
N SER A 183 11.97 -8.87 6.88
CA SER A 183 13.30 -8.26 6.95
C SER A 183 13.30 -6.83 6.44
N ALA A 184 12.66 -6.56 5.30
CA ALA A 184 12.53 -5.22 4.72
C ALA A 184 11.82 -4.27 5.70
N ALA A 185 10.69 -4.70 6.28
CA ALA A 185 9.92 -3.96 7.26
C ALA A 185 10.78 -3.55 8.47
N MET A 186 11.50 -4.51 9.06
CA MET A 186 12.37 -4.27 10.22
C MET A 186 13.60 -3.42 9.86
N ALA A 187 14.18 -3.59 8.67
CA ALA A 187 15.31 -2.78 8.20
C ALA A 187 14.89 -1.33 7.96
N ALA A 188 13.79 -1.09 7.26
CA ALA A 188 13.24 0.24 7.02
C ALA A 188 12.86 0.93 8.35
N SER A 189 12.12 0.23 9.22
CA SER A 189 11.75 0.72 10.56
C SER A 189 12.96 1.08 11.42
N SER A 190 14.07 0.32 11.29
CA SER A 190 15.29 0.64 12.03
C SER A 190 15.88 2.00 11.66
N ILE A 191 15.67 2.47 10.42
CA ILE A 191 16.10 3.80 9.99
C ILE A 191 15.23 4.86 10.67
N VAL A 192 13.91 4.68 10.67
CA VAL A 192 12.93 5.58 11.32
C VAL A 192 13.30 5.79 12.79
N PHE A 193 13.48 4.70 13.55
CA PHE A 193 13.74 4.79 14.98
C PHE A 193 15.19 5.10 15.35
N ARG A 194 16.11 5.25 14.40
CA ARG A 194 17.55 5.42 14.70
C ARG A 194 17.84 6.61 15.60
N GLY A 195 17.17 7.74 15.34
CA GLY A 195 17.31 8.99 16.09
C GLY A 195 16.31 9.16 17.23
N ILE A 196 15.37 8.21 17.40
CA ILE A 196 14.24 8.31 18.35
C ILE A 196 14.39 7.30 19.48
N ASP A 197 14.69 6.05 19.13
CA ASP A 197 14.91 4.94 20.05
C ASP A 197 16.00 4.03 19.48
N HIS A 198 17.25 4.41 19.76
CA HIS A 198 18.42 3.74 19.20
C HIS A 198 18.54 2.27 19.63
N LYS A 199 18.08 1.91 20.85
CA LYS A 199 18.09 0.51 21.32
C LYS A 199 17.11 -0.33 20.50
N TYR A 200 15.90 0.18 20.29
CA TYR A 200 14.88 -0.48 19.48
C TYR A 200 15.32 -0.57 18.00
N SER A 201 15.84 0.52 17.43
CA SER A 201 16.42 0.53 16.07
C SER A 201 17.45 -0.59 15.88
N ARG A 202 18.39 -0.75 16.82
CA ARG A 202 19.40 -1.81 16.77
C ARG A 202 18.78 -3.21 16.86
N LEU A 203 17.79 -3.40 17.73
CA LEU A 203 17.06 -4.66 17.87
C LEU A 203 16.38 -5.06 16.55
N LEU A 204 15.64 -4.12 15.93
CA LEU A 204 15.00 -4.32 14.64
C LEU A 204 16.01 -4.67 13.55
N LEU A 205 17.08 -3.87 13.44
CA LEU A 205 18.10 -4.07 12.41
C LEU A 205 18.82 -5.42 12.56
N ASN A 206 19.10 -5.86 13.79
CA ASN A 206 19.70 -7.16 14.02
C ASN A 206 18.75 -8.30 13.62
N LYS A 207 17.45 -8.15 13.90
CA LYS A 207 16.47 -9.14 13.48
C LYS A 207 16.31 -9.19 11.96
N ALA A 208 16.24 -8.04 11.29
CA ALA A 208 16.18 -7.94 9.83
C ALA A 208 17.31 -8.73 9.16
N LYS A 209 18.56 -8.54 9.62
CA LYS A 209 19.72 -9.27 9.08
C LYS A 209 19.57 -10.79 9.19
N LEU A 210 19.05 -11.27 10.32
CA LEU A 210 18.81 -12.70 10.56
C LEU A 210 17.70 -13.25 9.65
N LEU A 211 16.63 -12.48 9.45
CA LEU A 211 15.51 -12.87 8.59
C LEU A 211 15.91 -12.90 7.12
N PHE A 212 16.67 -11.92 6.64
CA PHE A 212 17.22 -11.95 5.27
C PHE A 212 18.16 -13.13 5.06
N GLN A 213 19.04 -13.41 6.03
CA GLN A 213 19.90 -14.59 5.95
C GLN A 213 19.06 -15.87 5.91
N PHE A 214 18.02 -15.97 6.74
CA PHE A 214 17.12 -17.11 6.77
C PHE A 214 16.41 -17.31 5.42
N ALA A 215 15.83 -16.25 4.84
CA ALA A 215 15.18 -16.27 3.53
C ALA A 215 16.16 -16.67 2.40
N LYS A 216 17.38 -16.12 2.41
CA LYS A 216 18.40 -16.41 1.39
C LYS A 216 18.93 -17.84 1.49
N SER A 217 19.09 -18.38 2.70
CA SER A 217 19.66 -19.71 2.94
C SER A 217 18.66 -20.85 2.77
N HIS A 218 17.36 -20.61 2.96
CA HIS A 218 16.31 -21.62 2.84
C HIS A 218 15.25 -21.14 1.86
N LYS A 219 15.59 -21.21 0.57
CA LYS A 219 14.72 -20.69 -0.48
C LYS A 219 13.52 -21.61 -0.72
N GLY A 220 12.33 -21.04 -0.68
CA GLY A 220 11.10 -21.68 -1.12
C GLY A 220 9.90 -20.78 -0.86
N THR A 221 8.83 -21.02 -1.61
CA THR A 221 7.58 -20.27 -1.49
C THR A 221 6.68 -20.94 -0.46
N PHE A 222 6.02 -20.13 0.36
CA PHE A 222 5.05 -20.54 1.37
C PHE A 222 3.63 -20.28 0.87
N ASP A 223 2.93 -21.35 0.51
CA ASP A 223 1.54 -21.28 0.05
C ASP A 223 0.52 -21.37 1.19
N GLY A 224 0.95 -21.32 2.46
CA GLY A 224 0.04 -21.52 3.59
C GLY A 224 -0.98 -20.39 3.81
N GLU A 225 -0.76 -19.21 3.20
CA GLU A 225 -1.72 -18.10 3.20
C GLU A 225 -2.68 -18.14 1.99
N CYS A 226 -2.50 -19.08 1.04
CA CYS A 226 -3.45 -19.31 -0.07
C CYS A 226 -4.81 -19.84 0.42
N PRO A 227 -5.92 -19.55 -0.29
CA PRO A 227 -6.00 -18.80 -1.55
C PRO A 227 -6.08 -17.26 -1.34
N PHE A 228 -5.90 -16.77 -0.12
CA PHE A 228 -6.09 -15.35 0.21
C PHE A 228 -4.86 -14.51 -0.17
N TYR A 229 -3.68 -14.93 0.28
CA TYR A 229 -2.40 -14.32 -0.05
C TYR A 229 -1.47 -15.35 -0.66
N CYS A 230 -1.65 -15.62 -1.95
CA CYS A 230 -0.76 -16.47 -2.71
C CYS A 230 0.42 -15.68 -3.27
N SER A 231 1.64 -16.21 -3.07
CA SER A 231 2.85 -15.68 -3.69
C SER A 231 2.86 -16.01 -5.19
N CYS A 232 2.26 -15.16 -6.02
CA CYS A 232 2.14 -15.40 -7.46
C CYS A 232 3.40 -15.01 -8.23
N THR A 233 4.24 -14.17 -7.63
CA THR A 233 5.44 -13.57 -8.24
C THR A 233 6.74 -14.27 -7.83
N GLY A 234 6.66 -15.15 -6.83
CA GLY A 234 7.79 -15.82 -6.21
C GLY A 234 8.41 -14.97 -5.11
N TYR A 235 9.71 -15.15 -4.84
CA TYR A 235 10.40 -14.49 -3.72
C TYR A 235 11.57 -13.59 -4.13
N ASN A 236 11.83 -13.49 -5.42
CA ASN A 236 13.05 -12.85 -5.93
C ASN A 236 12.99 -11.33 -5.75
N ASP A 237 11.81 -10.75 -5.92
CA ASP A 237 11.58 -9.34 -5.69
C ASP A 237 11.65 -8.97 -4.21
N GLU A 238 11.16 -9.80 -3.29
CA GLU A 238 11.31 -9.56 -1.85
C GLU A 238 12.77 -9.69 -1.41
N LEU A 239 13.54 -10.61 -1.98
CA LEU A 239 14.98 -10.69 -1.70
C LEU A 239 15.71 -9.44 -2.18
N LEU A 240 15.43 -8.94 -3.39
CA LEU A 240 15.96 -7.67 -3.89
C LEU A 240 15.53 -6.50 -2.98
N TRP A 241 14.26 -6.46 -2.59
CA TRP A 241 13.65 -5.44 -1.75
C TRP A 241 14.27 -5.40 -0.34
N ALA A 242 14.39 -6.56 0.31
CA ALA A 242 15.00 -6.70 1.62
C ALA A 242 16.49 -6.32 1.59
N ALA A 243 17.23 -6.74 0.55
CA ALA A 243 18.62 -6.35 0.37
C ALA A 243 18.75 -4.83 0.17
N THR A 244 17.83 -4.21 -0.59
CA THR A 244 17.77 -2.76 -0.80
C THR A 244 17.59 -2.00 0.51
N TRP A 245 16.65 -2.42 1.37
CA TRP A 245 16.45 -1.81 2.67
C TRP A 245 17.60 -2.07 3.65
N LEU A 246 18.16 -3.27 3.65
CA LEU A 246 19.32 -3.60 4.48
C LEU A 246 20.57 -2.82 4.05
N TYR A 247 20.80 -2.64 2.75
CA TYR A 247 21.87 -1.77 2.27
C TYR A 247 21.61 -0.32 2.67
N THR A 248 20.38 0.17 2.51
CA THR A 248 19.99 1.53 2.91
C THR A 248 20.22 1.76 4.41
N ALA A 249 19.87 0.79 5.25
CA ALA A 249 20.02 0.87 6.70
C ALA A 249 21.48 0.71 7.16
N THR A 250 22.27 -0.17 6.53
CA THR A 250 23.58 -0.58 7.07
C THR A 250 24.78 -0.03 6.32
N LYS A 251 24.62 0.32 5.05
CA LYS A 251 25.70 0.61 4.08
C LYS A 251 26.77 -0.49 3.98
N ARG A 252 26.44 -1.73 4.36
CA ARG A 252 27.36 -2.87 4.24
C ARG A 252 27.42 -3.37 2.81
N SER A 253 28.63 -3.50 2.28
CA SER A 253 28.90 -3.93 0.90
C SER A 253 28.27 -5.28 0.55
N MET A 254 28.13 -6.21 1.50
CA MET A 254 27.50 -7.51 1.24
C MET A 254 26.07 -7.42 0.68
N TYR A 255 25.30 -6.39 1.07
CA TYR A 255 23.94 -6.21 0.54
C TYR A 255 23.95 -5.57 -0.84
N LEU A 256 24.85 -4.60 -1.07
CA LEU A 256 25.06 -4.03 -2.39
C LEU A 256 25.54 -5.08 -3.39
N LYS A 257 26.50 -5.92 -2.97
CA LYS A 257 26.99 -7.06 -3.74
C LYS A 257 25.86 -8.02 -4.12
N TYR A 258 24.98 -8.35 -3.16
CA TYR A 258 23.80 -9.15 -3.46
C TYR A 258 22.91 -8.49 -4.52
N ILE A 259 22.62 -7.19 -4.39
CA ILE A 259 21.80 -6.43 -5.35
C ILE A 259 22.42 -6.44 -6.76
N GLN A 260 23.74 -6.33 -6.87
CA GLN A 260 24.45 -6.22 -8.14
C GLN A 260 24.70 -7.58 -8.80
N GLU A 261 25.02 -8.62 -8.03
CA GLU A 261 25.57 -9.87 -8.55
C GLU A 261 24.63 -11.07 -8.40
N GLU A 262 23.72 -11.07 -7.41
CA GLU A 262 22.92 -12.25 -7.05
C GLU A 262 21.41 -12.03 -7.23
N ALA A 263 20.93 -10.79 -7.10
CA ALA A 263 19.52 -10.49 -7.17
C ALA A 263 18.97 -10.68 -8.59
N ILE A 264 17.80 -11.29 -8.69
CA ILE A 264 17.04 -11.33 -9.93
C ILE A 264 16.23 -10.03 -9.99
N SER A 265 16.11 -9.43 -11.18
CA SER A 265 15.34 -8.22 -11.42
C SER A 265 14.45 -8.40 -12.64
N ALA A 266 13.34 -7.67 -12.71
CA ALA A 266 12.40 -7.74 -13.82
C ALA A 266 11.79 -6.37 -14.15
N TYR A 267 11.39 -6.19 -15.40
CA TYR A 267 10.54 -5.08 -15.81
C TYR A 267 9.10 -5.37 -15.38
N VAL A 268 8.47 -4.43 -14.69
CA VAL A 268 7.11 -4.60 -14.16
C VAL A 268 6.29 -3.32 -14.34
N ALA A 269 4.97 -3.48 -14.35
CA ALA A 269 4.01 -2.38 -14.44
C ALA A 269 3.18 -2.20 -13.17
N GLU A 270 3.53 -2.89 -12.08
CA GLU A 270 2.80 -2.86 -10.81
C GLU A 270 3.71 -2.90 -9.58
N PHE A 271 3.14 -2.50 -8.45
CA PHE A 271 3.73 -2.58 -7.11
C PHE A 271 2.63 -2.92 -6.11
N SER A 272 2.83 -3.97 -5.33
CA SER A 272 1.80 -4.51 -4.43
C SER A 272 2.43 -5.26 -3.25
N TRP A 273 1.58 -5.79 -2.38
CA TRP A 273 2.01 -6.70 -1.32
C TRP A 273 2.66 -7.99 -1.85
N ASP A 274 2.46 -8.33 -3.13
CA ASP A 274 3.02 -9.51 -3.81
C ASP A 274 4.25 -9.13 -4.67
N LEU A 275 4.25 -7.98 -5.39
CA LEU A 275 5.33 -7.60 -6.31
C LEU A 275 6.10 -6.33 -5.91
N LYS A 276 7.42 -6.44 -5.67
CA LYS A 276 8.25 -5.37 -5.06
C LYS A 276 9.28 -4.73 -6.00
N TYR A 277 9.48 -5.27 -7.20
CA TYR A 277 10.53 -4.83 -8.14
C TYR A 277 10.53 -3.30 -8.36
N ALA A 278 9.39 -2.72 -8.73
CA ALA A 278 9.29 -1.28 -9.00
C ALA A 278 9.69 -0.42 -7.80
N GLY A 279 9.28 -0.83 -6.59
CA GLY A 279 9.66 -0.14 -5.35
C GLY A 279 11.17 -0.17 -5.11
N ALA A 280 11.80 -1.34 -5.26
CA ALA A 280 13.26 -1.48 -5.10
C ALA A 280 14.01 -0.66 -6.16
N GLN A 281 13.61 -0.73 -7.42
CA GLN A 281 14.24 -0.04 -8.54
C GLN A 281 14.20 1.50 -8.39
N ILE A 282 13.06 2.04 -7.95
CA ILE A 282 12.92 3.48 -7.67
C ILE A 282 13.81 3.90 -6.49
N LEU A 283 13.86 3.12 -5.40
CA LEU A 283 14.77 3.41 -4.28
C LEU A 283 16.24 3.40 -4.70
N LEU A 284 16.64 2.40 -5.49
CA LEU A 284 18.01 2.25 -5.97
C LEU A 284 18.41 3.34 -6.96
N SER A 285 17.44 4.00 -7.61
CA SER A 285 17.71 5.14 -8.51
C SER A 285 18.33 6.33 -7.76
N ASP A 286 17.95 6.61 -6.51
CA ASP A 286 18.62 7.64 -5.69
C ASP A 286 20.11 7.31 -5.46
N LEU A 287 20.45 6.02 -5.32
CA LEU A 287 21.86 5.58 -5.17
C LEU A 287 22.62 5.67 -6.49
N TYR A 288 22.00 5.32 -7.62
CA TYR A 288 22.59 5.51 -8.94
C TYR A 288 22.93 6.98 -9.21
N PHE A 289 22.02 7.90 -8.85
CA PHE A 289 22.27 9.33 -9.00
C PHE A 289 23.34 9.86 -8.03
N LYS A 290 23.50 9.25 -6.85
CA LYS A 290 24.62 9.53 -5.91
C LYS A 290 25.99 9.02 -6.38
N GLY A 291 26.05 8.23 -7.45
CA GLY A 291 27.30 7.78 -8.06
C GLY A 291 27.48 6.27 -8.13
N GLU A 292 26.56 5.45 -7.61
CA GLU A 292 26.63 3.99 -7.72
C GLU A 292 26.18 3.54 -9.13
N LYS A 293 27.04 3.76 -10.13
CA LYS A 293 26.70 3.59 -11.56
C LYS A 293 26.43 2.15 -11.98
N SER A 294 26.91 1.17 -11.22
CA SER A 294 26.58 -0.24 -11.41
C SER A 294 25.07 -0.55 -11.34
N LEU A 295 24.27 0.34 -10.70
CA LEU A 295 22.82 0.18 -10.58
C LEU A 295 22.03 0.71 -11.78
N GLU A 296 22.70 1.04 -12.89
CA GLU A 296 22.07 1.60 -14.09
C GLU A 296 20.90 0.76 -14.61
N SER A 297 21.07 -0.57 -14.68
CA SER A 297 20.01 -1.49 -15.12
C SER A 297 18.74 -1.38 -14.25
N LEU A 298 18.91 -1.31 -12.92
CA LEU A 298 17.80 -1.18 -11.98
C LEU A 298 17.14 0.21 -12.08
N LYS A 299 17.92 1.26 -12.31
CA LYS A 299 17.38 2.60 -12.61
C LYS A 299 16.56 2.59 -13.90
N VAL A 300 17.04 1.94 -14.96
CA VAL A 300 16.32 1.83 -16.25
C VAL A 300 15.00 1.05 -16.07
N GLN A 301 14.99 0.01 -15.24
CA GLN A 301 13.75 -0.70 -14.90
C GLN A 301 12.78 0.18 -14.11
N GLY A 302 13.29 1.05 -13.20
CA GLY A 302 12.48 2.05 -12.50
C GLY A 302 11.83 3.07 -13.47
N ASP A 303 12.57 3.55 -14.46
CA ASP A 303 12.02 4.36 -15.56
C ASP A 303 10.95 3.60 -16.35
N SER A 304 11.18 2.31 -16.63
CA SER A 304 10.22 1.48 -17.36
C SER A 304 8.90 1.32 -16.62
N PHE A 305 8.91 1.26 -15.28
CA PHE A 305 7.68 1.28 -14.48
C PHE A 305 6.89 2.56 -14.73
N VAL A 306 7.54 3.73 -14.67
CA VAL A 306 6.94 5.03 -14.98
C VAL A 306 6.34 5.01 -16.39
N CYS A 307 7.11 4.55 -17.38
CA CYS A 307 6.63 4.45 -18.76
C CYS A 307 5.45 3.49 -18.93
N SER A 308 5.30 2.50 -18.06
CA SER A 308 4.20 1.52 -18.13
C SER A 308 2.88 2.04 -17.54
N VAL A 309 2.96 2.96 -16.57
CA VAL A 309 1.77 3.46 -15.85
C VAL A 309 1.28 4.82 -16.34
N LEU A 310 2.13 5.64 -16.96
CA LEU A 310 1.75 6.98 -17.39
C LEU A 310 0.87 6.96 -18.65
N PRO A 311 -0.20 7.78 -18.71
CA PRO A 311 -1.19 7.72 -19.78
C PRO A 311 -0.65 8.11 -21.16
N ASP A 312 0.26 9.08 -21.21
CA ASP A 312 0.79 9.64 -22.44
C ASP A 312 2.07 8.92 -22.91
N SER A 313 2.45 7.85 -22.23
CA SER A 313 3.62 7.05 -22.59
C SER A 313 3.29 6.11 -23.76
N PRO A 314 4.17 5.98 -24.76
CA PRO A 314 4.00 5.00 -25.83
C PRO A 314 4.11 3.55 -25.34
N TYR A 315 4.63 3.34 -24.12
CA TYR A 315 4.80 2.02 -23.50
C TYR A 315 3.76 1.72 -22.41
N ARG A 316 2.67 2.50 -22.35
CA ARG A 316 1.62 2.29 -21.35
C ARG A 316 1.05 0.87 -21.44
N GLN A 317 1.05 0.18 -20.30
CA GLN A 317 0.51 -1.17 -20.17
C GLN A 317 -0.78 -1.21 -19.34
N ILE A 318 -0.93 -0.27 -18.40
CA ILE A 318 -2.05 -0.29 -17.45
C ILE A 318 -3.30 0.38 -18.05
N TYR A 319 -4.44 -0.31 -17.93
CA TYR A 319 -5.73 0.21 -18.34
C TYR A 319 -6.14 1.40 -17.46
N ARG A 320 -6.89 2.35 -18.03
CA ARG A 320 -7.52 3.44 -17.29
C ARG A 320 -9.01 3.38 -17.46
N THR A 321 -9.73 3.53 -16.35
CA THR A 321 -11.18 3.71 -16.39
C THR A 321 -11.54 4.95 -17.21
N PRO A 322 -12.76 5.06 -17.75
CA PRO A 322 -13.23 6.29 -18.39
C PRO A 322 -13.00 7.56 -17.55
N GLY A 323 -13.12 7.46 -16.22
CA GLY A 323 -12.83 8.51 -15.26
C GLY A 323 -11.36 8.79 -14.98
N GLY A 324 -10.44 8.00 -15.53
CA GLY A 324 -8.99 8.23 -15.49
C GLY A 324 -8.24 7.56 -14.35
N MET A 325 -8.88 6.72 -13.54
CA MET A 325 -8.21 5.89 -12.52
C MET A 325 -7.46 4.75 -13.20
N ILE A 326 -6.27 4.42 -12.72
CA ILE A 326 -5.59 3.20 -13.17
C ILE A 326 -6.34 1.95 -12.67
N TYR A 327 -6.41 0.94 -13.52
CA TYR A 327 -7.10 -0.31 -13.22
C TYR A 327 -6.22 -1.49 -13.62
N VAL A 328 -5.75 -2.23 -12.63
CA VAL A 328 -4.88 -3.39 -12.85
C VAL A 328 -5.73 -4.67 -12.87
N ARG A 329 -6.57 -4.87 -11.85
CA ARG A 329 -7.41 -6.07 -11.72
C ARG A 329 -8.55 -5.85 -10.72
N ASP A 330 -9.55 -6.73 -10.77
CA ASP A 330 -10.65 -6.79 -9.80
C ASP A 330 -10.12 -7.19 -8.40
N GLY A 331 -10.81 -6.74 -7.35
CA GLY A 331 -10.43 -7.02 -5.96
C GLY A 331 -9.41 -6.02 -5.42
N ALA A 332 -9.89 -5.08 -4.60
CA ALA A 332 -9.05 -4.08 -3.94
C ALA A 332 -8.13 -3.29 -4.90
N ASN A 333 -8.63 -2.92 -6.09
CA ASN A 333 -7.84 -2.24 -7.14
C ASN A 333 -7.17 -0.94 -6.64
N THR A 334 -7.78 -0.27 -5.65
CA THR A 334 -7.20 0.93 -5.03
C THR A 334 -5.80 0.72 -4.45
N GLN A 335 -5.36 -0.53 -4.14
CA GLN A 335 -3.97 -0.80 -3.78
C GLN A 335 -2.98 -0.33 -4.86
N TYR A 336 -3.32 -0.60 -6.12
CA TYR A 336 -2.46 -0.29 -7.26
C TYR A 336 -2.47 1.21 -7.53
N VAL A 337 -3.63 1.85 -7.33
CA VAL A 337 -3.82 3.30 -7.41
C VAL A 337 -2.93 4.00 -6.38
N THR A 338 -3.04 3.63 -5.09
CA THR A 338 -2.21 4.21 -4.03
C THR A 338 -0.74 3.86 -4.18
N GLY A 339 -0.42 2.63 -4.61
CA GLY A 339 0.95 2.17 -4.84
C GLY A 339 1.64 2.94 -5.96
N THR A 340 0.95 3.13 -7.09
CA THR A 340 1.45 3.93 -8.20
C THR A 340 1.60 5.39 -7.81
N ALA A 341 0.60 5.97 -7.13
CA ALA A 341 0.68 7.35 -6.66
C ALA A 341 1.88 7.56 -5.72
N PHE A 342 2.12 6.62 -4.80
CA PHE A 342 3.26 6.66 -3.88
C PHE A 342 4.61 6.51 -4.60
N LEU A 343 4.75 5.55 -5.50
CA LEU A 343 5.98 5.37 -6.26
C LEU A 343 6.31 6.56 -7.15
N LEU A 344 5.30 7.13 -7.83
CA LEU A 344 5.50 8.32 -8.66
C LEU A 344 5.78 9.57 -7.82
N SER A 345 5.20 9.72 -6.63
CA SER A 345 5.55 10.83 -5.74
C SER A 345 7.00 10.72 -5.26
N VAL A 346 7.44 9.52 -4.86
CA VAL A 346 8.82 9.30 -4.42
C VAL A 346 9.79 9.54 -5.58
N TYR A 347 9.48 9.00 -6.76
CA TYR A 347 10.38 9.14 -7.88
C TYR A 347 10.40 10.57 -8.45
N SER A 348 9.28 11.29 -8.39
CA SER A 348 9.23 12.73 -8.67
C SER A 348 10.24 13.51 -7.80
N ASP A 349 10.27 13.25 -6.49
CA ASP A 349 11.21 13.93 -5.59
C ASP A 349 12.67 13.56 -5.88
N ILE A 350 12.95 12.29 -6.21
CA ILE A 350 14.29 11.86 -6.62
C ILE A 350 14.71 12.58 -7.91
N LEU A 351 13.86 12.62 -8.92
CA LEU A 351 14.14 13.29 -10.19
C LEU A 351 14.37 14.79 -9.99
N ALA A 352 13.52 15.46 -9.21
CA ALA A 352 13.66 16.87 -8.89
C ALA A 352 15.00 17.16 -8.19
N LYS A 353 15.36 16.34 -7.18
CA LYS A 353 16.61 16.48 -6.43
C LYS A 353 17.87 16.41 -7.29
N TYR A 354 17.86 15.59 -8.35
CA TYR A 354 19.01 15.41 -9.23
C TYR A 354 18.87 16.09 -10.60
N ASN A 355 17.81 16.89 -10.79
CA ASN A 355 17.46 17.55 -12.06
C ASN A 355 17.44 16.56 -13.24
N ARG A 356 16.64 15.50 -13.11
CA ARG A 356 16.52 14.40 -14.08
C ARG A 356 15.09 14.27 -14.62
N THR A 357 15.00 13.59 -15.75
CA THR A 357 13.78 13.34 -16.51
C THR A 357 13.74 11.87 -16.92
N VAL A 358 12.54 11.28 -16.97
CA VAL A 358 12.32 9.93 -17.49
C VAL A 358 12.07 10.00 -19.00
N TYR A 359 12.72 9.12 -19.75
CA TYR A 359 12.59 9.02 -21.20
C TYR A 359 11.82 7.74 -21.56
N CYS A 360 10.67 7.89 -22.19
CA CYS A 360 9.83 6.80 -22.66
C CYS A 360 9.84 6.77 -24.18
N GLY A 361 10.93 6.23 -24.75
CA GLY A 361 11.17 6.20 -26.19
C GLY A 361 12.02 7.40 -26.61
N ALA A 362 12.04 7.70 -27.91
CA ALA A 362 12.90 8.76 -28.45
C ALA A 362 12.46 10.18 -28.02
N ASP A 363 11.15 10.46 -28.10
CA ASP A 363 10.64 11.84 -28.02
C ASP A 363 9.79 12.14 -26.78
N LYS A 364 9.36 11.12 -26.02
CA LYS A 364 8.47 11.33 -24.87
C LYS A 364 9.27 11.43 -23.57
N GLN A 365 9.15 12.58 -22.93
CA GLN A 365 9.83 12.90 -21.68
C GLN A 365 8.81 13.21 -20.58
N PHE A 366 9.11 12.77 -19.36
CA PHE A 366 8.31 13.04 -18.18
C PHE A 366 9.21 13.55 -17.05
N ASP A 367 8.97 14.77 -16.61
CA ASP A 367 9.69 15.40 -15.51
C ASP A 367 9.04 15.13 -14.15
N SER A 368 9.66 15.63 -13.09
CA SER A 368 9.15 15.47 -11.73
C SER A 368 7.73 16.04 -11.55
N ALA A 369 7.42 17.18 -12.19
CA ALA A 369 6.13 17.84 -12.09
C ALA A 369 5.01 16.97 -12.70
N TYR A 370 5.27 16.37 -13.86
CA TYR A 370 4.32 15.47 -14.52
C TYR A 370 4.02 14.23 -13.66
N LEU A 371 5.07 13.60 -13.10
CA LEU A 371 4.90 12.43 -12.23
C LEU A 371 4.05 12.76 -11.00
N MET A 372 4.33 13.89 -10.34
CA MET A 372 3.56 14.32 -9.18
C MET A 372 2.12 14.71 -9.54
N ALA A 373 1.90 15.35 -10.69
CA ALA A 373 0.57 15.69 -11.17
C ALA A 373 -0.29 14.44 -11.42
N PHE A 374 0.29 13.38 -12.00
CA PHE A 374 -0.42 12.12 -12.19
C PHE A 374 -0.67 11.39 -10.86
N ALA A 375 0.30 11.37 -9.95
CA ALA A 375 0.11 10.85 -8.59
C ALA A 375 -1.04 11.57 -7.86
N LYS A 376 -1.08 12.91 -7.96
CA LYS A 376 -2.17 13.73 -7.42
C LYS A 376 -3.51 13.38 -8.06
N GLN A 377 -3.57 13.24 -9.38
CA GLN A 377 -4.81 12.84 -10.08
C GLN A 377 -5.35 11.51 -9.56
N GLN A 378 -4.49 10.52 -9.31
CA GLN A 378 -4.92 9.24 -8.75
C GLN A 378 -5.50 9.39 -7.34
N MET A 379 -4.86 10.18 -6.47
CA MET A 379 -5.38 10.46 -5.13
C MET A 379 -6.69 11.28 -5.17
N ASP A 380 -6.78 12.28 -6.04
CA ASP A 380 -7.97 13.10 -6.22
C ASP A 380 -9.16 12.26 -6.69
N TYR A 381 -8.92 11.30 -7.59
CA TYR A 381 -9.94 10.34 -7.99
C TYR A 381 -10.49 9.58 -6.78
N LEU A 382 -9.63 9.08 -5.89
CA LEU A 382 -10.07 8.38 -4.67
C LEU A 382 -10.83 9.28 -3.70
N LEU A 383 -10.51 10.57 -3.67
CA LEU A 383 -11.07 11.53 -2.72
C LEU A 383 -12.35 12.23 -3.22
N GLY A 384 -12.66 12.19 -4.51
CA GLY A 384 -13.93 12.70 -5.03
C GLY A 384 -13.93 13.14 -6.49
N GLN A 385 -12.78 13.30 -7.13
CA GLN A 385 -12.67 13.77 -8.52
C GLN A 385 -12.81 12.61 -9.51
N ASN A 386 -13.99 12.01 -9.51
CA ASN A 386 -14.35 10.88 -10.38
C ASN A 386 -15.75 11.10 -10.98
N PRO A 387 -16.16 10.29 -11.98
CA PRO A 387 -17.46 10.44 -12.64
C PRO A 387 -18.67 10.40 -11.69
N GLN A 388 -18.56 9.68 -10.57
CA GLN A 388 -19.62 9.60 -9.56
C GLN A 388 -19.60 10.76 -8.54
N LYS A 389 -18.61 11.66 -8.60
CA LYS A 389 -18.40 12.78 -7.67
C LYS A 389 -18.45 12.36 -6.20
N ARG A 390 -17.90 11.18 -5.89
CA ARG A 390 -17.95 10.58 -4.55
C ARG A 390 -16.57 10.22 -4.03
N SER A 391 -16.38 10.24 -2.71
CA SER A 391 -15.18 9.68 -2.11
C SER A 391 -15.25 8.15 -2.09
N TYR A 392 -14.08 7.51 -2.17
CA TYR A 392 -13.84 6.11 -1.86
C TYR A 392 -13.10 5.93 -0.51
N MET A 393 -13.00 6.99 0.29
CA MET A 393 -12.51 6.96 1.67
C MET A 393 -13.69 7.16 2.64
N VAL A 394 -13.87 6.23 3.57
CA VAL A 394 -14.94 6.28 4.58
C VAL A 394 -14.78 7.54 5.45
N GLY A 395 -15.86 8.28 5.67
CA GLY A 395 -15.87 9.49 6.49
C GLY A 395 -15.16 10.71 5.87
N PHE A 396 -14.87 10.70 4.57
CA PHE A 396 -14.19 11.81 3.88
C PHE A 396 -15.00 12.34 2.68
N GLY A 397 -15.02 13.66 2.51
CA GLY A 397 -15.55 14.30 1.30
C GLY A 397 -17.03 14.03 1.02
N THR A 398 -17.40 14.08 -0.25
CA THR A 398 -18.79 13.94 -0.71
C THR A 398 -19.17 12.48 -0.88
N ASN A 399 -20.34 12.08 -0.36
CA ASN A 399 -20.91 10.73 -0.51
C ASN A 399 -19.89 9.57 -0.25
N PRO A 400 -19.16 9.56 0.88
CA PRO A 400 -18.21 8.49 1.19
C PRO A 400 -18.91 7.12 1.32
N PRO A 401 -18.16 6.01 1.24
CA PRO A 401 -18.71 4.69 1.52
C PRO A 401 -19.20 4.60 2.97
N LYS A 402 -20.33 3.94 3.17
CA LYS A 402 -20.98 3.73 4.48
C LYS A 402 -21.12 2.25 4.82
N GLN A 403 -20.92 1.35 3.85
CA GLN A 403 -21.07 -0.09 4.01
C GLN A 403 -19.77 -0.84 3.67
N ALA A 404 -18.63 -0.40 4.20
CA ALA A 404 -17.37 -1.12 4.00
C ALA A 404 -17.48 -2.59 4.47
N HIS A 405 -16.89 -3.52 3.70
CA HIS A 405 -16.81 -4.95 4.02
C HIS A 405 -15.87 -5.15 5.22
N HIS A 406 -16.37 -4.91 6.44
CA HIS A 406 -15.54 -4.91 7.64
C HIS A 406 -16.33 -5.31 8.88
N ARG A 407 -15.92 -6.40 9.54
CA ARG A 407 -16.65 -7.00 10.67
C ARG A 407 -16.74 -6.06 11.87
N GLY A 408 -15.62 -5.46 12.29
CA GLY A 408 -15.61 -4.52 13.43
C GLY A 408 -16.44 -3.26 13.19
N ALA A 409 -16.67 -2.89 11.92
CA ALA A 409 -17.45 -1.70 11.56
C ALA A 409 -18.95 -2.01 11.49
N SER A 410 -19.28 -3.16 10.91
CA SER A 410 -20.65 -3.59 10.62
C SER A 410 -21.39 -4.21 11.82
N VAL A 411 -20.66 -4.74 12.80
CA VAL A 411 -21.25 -5.31 14.02
C VAL A 411 -21.28 -4.26 15.12
N PRO A 412 -22.44 -3.96 15.74
CA PRO A 412 -22.53 -2.99 16.83
C PRO A 412 -21.69 -3.42 18.04
N LYS A 413 -21.44 -2.49 18.96
CA LYS A 413 -20.72 -2.82 20.19
C LYS A 413 -21.57 -3.77 21.06
N LEU A 414 -21.10 -5.00 21.22
CA LEU A 414 -21.70 -6.03 22.06
C LEU A 414 -20.90 -6.24 23.35
N SER A 415 -21.51 -6.87 24.35
CA SER A 415 -20.81 -7.33 25.55
C SER A 415 -19.86 -8.49 25.20
N ALA A 416 -18.74 -8.64 25.92
CA ALA A 416 -17.75 -9.66 25.61
C ALA A 416 -18.28 -11.11 25.76
N ASP A 417 -19.27 -11.30 26.63
CA ASP A 417 -19.98 -12.56 26.92
C ASP A 417 -21.15 -12.83 25.97
N SER A 418 -21.42 -11.94 25.00
CA SER A 418 -22.47 -12.15 24.00
C SER A 418 -22.20 -13.41 23.17
N ILE A 419 -23.12 -14.38 23.25
CA ILE A 419 -23.08 -15.59 22.43
C ILE A 419 -23.58 -15.26 21.03
N LEU A 420 -22.74 -15.49 20.02
CA LEU A 420 -23.04 -15.16 18.63
C LEU A 420 -23.08 -16.43 17.79
N SER A 421 -24.19 -16.62 17.06
CA SER A 421 -24.27 -17.61 16.00
C SER A 421 -23.60 -17.09 14.74
N CYS A 422 -22.57 -17.78 14.26
CA CYS A 422 -21.88 -17.42 13.02
C CYS A 422 -22.86 -17.36 11.84
N ALA A 423 -23.75 -18.35 11.68
CA ALA A 423 -24.74 -18.34 10.60
C ALA A 423 -25.70 -17.14 10.69
N SER A 424 -26.22 -16.84 11.88
CA SER A 424 -27.15 -15.71 12.08
C SER A 424 -26.46 -14.36 11.93
N SER A 425 -25.15 -14.28 12.20
CA SER A 425 -24.38 -13.04 12.08
C SER A 425 -24.32 -12.52 10.63
N PHE A 426 -24.33 -13.41 9.63
CA PHE A 426 -24.39 -12.99 8.23
C PHE A 426 -25.73 -12.34 7.88
N ILE A 427 -26.84 -12.91 8.34
CA ILE A 427 -28.16 -12.34 8.09
C ILE A 427 -28.31 -11.00 8.82
N THR A 428 -27.87 -10.94 10.07
CA THR A 428 -28.10 -9.79 10.95
C THR A 428 -27.23 -8.59 10.59
N TRP A 429 -25.95 -8.84 10.26
CA TRP A 429 -24.95 -7.79 10.10
C TRP A 429 -24.35 -7.71 8.69
N PHE A 430 -24.01 -8.84 8.06
CA PHE A 430 -23.38 -8.82 6.73
C PHE A 430 -24.35 -8.39 5.63
N ASN A 431 -25.53 -9.01 5.55
CA ASN A 431 -26.55 -8.80 4.51
C ASN A 431 -27.44 -7.57 4.77
N ASN A 432 -27.26 -6.88 5.90
CA ASN A 432 -28.08 -5.75 6.28
C ASN A 432 -27.75 -4.51 5.41
N ASP A 433 -28.74 -3.96 4.71
CA ASP A 433 -28.51 -2.83 3.79
C ASP A 433 -28.47 -1.44 4.45
N LEU A 434 -28.28 -1.40 5.78
CA LEU A 434 -28.04 -0.17 6.51
C LEU A 434 -26.53 0.17 6.54
N PRO A 435 -26.19 1.47 6.69
CA PRO A 435 -24.84 1.90 7.03
C PRO A 435 -24.24 1.10 8.18
N ASN A 436 -22.93 0.88 8.16
CA ASN A 436 -22.21 0.29 9.28
C ASN A 436 -22.44 1.13 10.56
N PRO A 437 -22.82 0.51 11.69
CA PRO A 437 -23.10 1.24 12.94
C PRO A 437 -21.86 1.94 13.51
N ASN A 438 -20.65 1.43 13.21
CA ASN A 438 -19.40 2.11 13.54
C ASN A 438 -18.76 2.64 12.26
N GLU A 439 -18.55 3.96 12.16
CA GLU A 439 -17.86 4.55 11.02
C GLU A 439 -16.38 4.08 11.02
N LEU A 440 -15.97 3.41 9.95
CA LEU A 440 -14.60 2.96 9.74
C LEU A 440 -13.74 4.11 9.18
N THR A 441 -13.67 5.21 9.93
CA THR A 441 -13.08 6.48 9.50
C THR A 441 -11.71 6.28 8.83
N GLY A 442 -11.61 6.75 7.58
CA GLY A 442 -10.38 6.77 6.79
C GLY A 442 -10.06 5.52 6.00
N ALA A 443 -10.84 4.44 6.10
CA ALA A 443 -10.67 3.27 5.25
C ALA A 443 -10.82 3.65 3.76
N ILE A 444 -9.79 3.38 2.96
CA ILE A 444 -9.88 3.44 1.50
C ILE A 444 -10.36 2.07 1.03
N VAL A 445 -11.57 2.02 0.46
CA VAL A 445 -12.16 0.75 -0.01
C VAL A 445 -11.58 0.34 -1.36
N GLY A 446 -11.86 -0.90 -1.79
CA GLY A 446 -11.36 -1.45 -3.05
C GLY A 446 -11.68 -0.68 -4.33
N GLY A 447 -12.71 0.18 -4.30
CA GLY A 447 -13.00 1.18 -5.34
C GLY A 447 -13.95 0.69 -6.43
N PRO A 448 -14.19 1.50 -7.47
CA PRO A 448 -15.09 1.14 -8.56
C PRO A 448 -14.51 0.04 -9.45
N ASP A 449 -15.36 -0.57 -10.26
CA ASP A 449 -14.89 -1.44 -11.36
C ASP A 449 -14.24 -0.64 -12.50
N ARG A 450 -13.78 -1.36 -13.52
CA ARG A 450 -13.09 -0.81 -14.69
C ARG A 450 -13.89 0.23 -15.49
N TYR A 451 -15.20 0.35 -15.25
CA TYR A 451 -16.09 1.30 -15.92
C TYR A 451 -16.56 2.43 -14.99
N ASP A 452 -15.85 2.65 -13.88
CA ASP A 452 -16.19 3.62 -12.84
C ASP A 452 -17.51 3.30 -12.08
N ASN A 453 -18.06 2.08 -12.18
CA ASN A 453 -19.28 1.73 -11.43
C ASN A 453 -18.94 1.19 -10.03
N PHE A 454 -19.70 1.65 -9.03
CA PHE A 454 -19.46 1.34 -7.62
C PHE A 454 -20.78 1.25 -6.86
N HIS A 455 -20.97 0.14 -6.15
CA HIS A 455 -22.10 -0.07 -5.26
C HIS A 455 -21.58 -0.13 -3.83
N ASP A 456 -22.08 0.77 -2.98
CA ASP A 456 -21.72 0.82 -1.56
C ASP A 456 -22.50 -0.27 -0.80
N LYS A 457 -22.13 -1.53 -1.05
CA LYS A 457 -22.76 -2.72 -0.49
C LYS A 457 -21.70 -3.57 0.18
N ARG A 458 -21.90 -3.86 1.47
CA ARG A 458 -20.96 -4.65 2.28
C ARG A 458 -20.63 -6.02 1.70
N TRP A 459 -21.56 -6.62 0.96
CA TRP A 459 -21.35 -7.93 0.34
C TRP A 459 -20.54 -7.86 -0.97
N ASP A 460 -20.38 -6.69 -1.58
CA ASP A 460 -19.54 -6.47 -2.76
C ASP A 460 -18.09 -6.25 -2.32
N SER A 461 -17.48 -7.29 -1.71
CA SER A 461 -16.15 -7.21 -1.12
C SER A 461 -15.07 -6.72 -2.09
N PRO A 462 -15.05 -7.10 -3.40
CA PRO A 462 -14.02 -6.61 -4.32
C PRO A 462 -13.94 -5.08 -4.40
N LYS A 463 -15.07 -4.39 -4.18
CA LYS A 463 -15.20 -2.93 -4.22
C LYS A 463 -15.18 -2.28 -2.83
N THR A 464 -15.74 -2.95 -1.82
CA THR A 464 -15.99 -2.34 -0.50
C THR A 464 -15.04 -2.78 0.60
N GLU A 465 -14.16 -3.74 0.34
CA GLU A 465 -13.14 -4.19 1.30
C GLU A 465 -11.94 -3.23 1.35
N PRO A 466 -11.60 -2.71 2.54
CA PRO A 466 -10.35 -2.00 2.76
C PRO A 466 -9.26 -2.98 3.25
N CYS A 467 -8.01 -2.74 2.89
CA CYS A 467 -6.86 -3.49 3.40
C CYS A 467 -5.82 -2.54 4.01
N THR A 468 -5.09 -3.00 5.03
CA THR A 468 -4.03 -2.23 5.71
C THR A 468 -3.03 -1.61 4.73
N TYR A 469 -2.60 -2.35 3.72
CA TYR A 469 -1.59 -1.89 2.77
C TYR A 469 -2.08 -0.77 1.85
N ILE A 470 -3.37 -0.67 1.53
CA ILE A 470 -3.93 0.41 0.69
C ILE A 470 -3.69 1.76 1.38
N ASN A 471 -4.08 1.83 2.65
CA ASN A 471 -3.90 3.02 3.47
C ASN A 471 -2.41 3.30 3.78
N SER A 472 -1.59 2.27 3.96
CA SER A 472 -0.14 2.44 4.16
C SER A 472 0.55 3.16 3.00
N LEU A 473 0.16 2.83 1.76
CA LEU A 473 0.69 3.43 0.54
C LEU A 473 0.19 4.86 0.36
N ALA A 474 -1.02 5.16 0.81
CA ALA A 474 -1.58 6.50 0.74
C ALA A 474 -0.87 7.52 1.68
N VAL A 475 -0.31 7.07 2.81
CA VAL A 475 0.28 7.97 3.84
C VAL A 475 1.34 8.91 3.26
N GLY A 476 2.31 8.39 2.49
CA GLY A 476 3.41 9.19 1.96
C GLY A 476 2.94 10.25 0.96
N VAL A 477 2.12 9.85 -0.01
CA VAL A 477 1.60 10.78 -1.04
C VAL A 477 0.62 11.80 -0.45
N LEU A 478 -0.21 11.44 0.54
CA LEU A 478 -1.08 12.39 1.23
C LEU A 478 -0.28 13.41 2.04
N ALA A 479 0.79 13.00 2.71
CA ALA A 479 1.69 13.93 3.40
C ALA A 479 2.31 14.92 2.42
N LYS A 480 2.82 14.44 1.27
CA LYS A 480 3.38 15.29 0.22
C LYS A 480 2.37 16.31 -0.29
N LEU A 481 1.15 15.87 -0.60
CA LEU A 481 0.08 16.74 -1.08
C LEU A 481 -0.39 17.75 -0.04
N ALA A 482 -0.44 17.37 1.24
CA ALA A 482 -0.79 18.27 2.33
C ALA A 482 0.21 19.44 2.50
N SER A 483 1.50 19.18 2.25
CA SER A 483 2.54 20.22 2.31
C SER A 483 2.49 21.19 1.12
N SER A 484 2.11 20.72 -0.07
CA SER A 484 2.09 21.50 -1.30
C SER A 484 0.99 22.57 -1.33
N GLY A 485 -0.01 22.46 -0.45
CA GLY A 485 -1.09 23.44 -0.30
C GLY A 485 -0.71 24.73 0.43
N HIS A 486 0.53 24.86 0.93
CA HIS A 486 1.02 26.05 1.64
C HIS A 486 1.82 27.02 0.74
N HIS A 487 1.85 26.78 -0.57
CA HIS A 487 2.55 27.63 -1.56
C HIS A 487 1.59 28.18 -2.63
N VAL A 488 0.43 28.69 -2.22
CA VAL A 488 -0.45 29.52 -3.06
C VAL A 488 -0.65 30.86 -2.42
#